data_AF-A0A353DC79-F1
#
_entry.id   AF-A0A353DC79-F1
#
_cell.length_a   1.000
_cell.length_b   1.000
_cell.length_c   1.000
_cell.angle_alpha   90.00
_cell.angle_beta   90.00
_cell.angle_gamma   90.00
#
_symmetry.space_group_name_H-M   'P 1'
#
loop_
_entity.id
_entity.type
_entity.pdbx_description
1 polymer ?
#
loop_
_entity_poly.entity_id
_entity_poly.type
_entity_poly.pdbx_seq_one_letter_code
_entity_poly.pdbx_strand_id
1 'polypeptide(L)'
;MFIMRLLAPFILALTTPAWAKTDPAELLTSLEKSYTERVAEIPAANDKGLQAGDRLSALLHLRYLTVLESILAGLNTTEENLKKQIDIDELTGSEKKRTLELRMDALEYRAASLASPDFKKPRTSPIEKIQKAYERKARKPTMELAKAQKARDQEYERSSLNERKVDELSEQIKELKKILTALKAAFFGANVGKAFELPIDQYANGPASDLLVKVITTRDQLLVTLRIDPLAAAKNDDAKQGEVGGINFKATNLGVILDNSSSMQPHIPALKKEIDKNFPGSHYREIYGCALTWNAAPKTLGQREQVILSMEDLIIVKKTDAIYWFSDLRDAHTPAGLARISELFDRSGAAFYASSVDQKPKDELEPLITKFSKFKK
;
A
#
# COMPACT_ATOMS: atom_id res chain seq x y z
N MET A 1 34.81 -54.74 -25.24
CA MET A 1 35.63 -53.55 -24.94
C MET A 1 34.71 -52.34 -24.93
N PHE A 2 34.08 -52.06 -23.78
CA PHE A 2 33.13 -50.96 -23.61
C PHE A 2 33.87 -49.78 -22.98
N ILE A 3 33.92 -48.65 -23.68
CA ILE A 3 34.47 -47.39 -23.17
C ILE A 3 33.30 -46.53 -22.67
N MET A 4 33.49 -46.04 -21.44
CA MET A 4 32.75 -45.00 -20.72
C MET A 4 32.01 -44.00 -21.63
N ARG A 5 30.70 -43.85 -21.40
CA ARG A 5 29.99 -42.59 -21.66
C ARG A 5 29.87 -41.82 -20.34
N LEU A 6 30.63 -40.74 -20.24
CA LEU A 6 30.46 -39.72 -19.22
C LEU A 6 29.04 -39.16 -19.29
N LEU A 7 28.34 -39.22 -18.16
CA LEU A 7 27.16 -38.43 -17.85
C LEU A 7 27.57 -36.95 -17.79
N ALA A 8 27.08 -36.17 -18.75
CA ALA A 8 27.06 -34.71 -18.63
C ALA A 8 25.97 -34.31 -17.61
N PRO A 9 26.22 -33.33 -16.72
CA PRO A 9 25.20 -32.86 -15.79
C PRO A 9 24.13 -32.11 -16.57
N PHE A 10 22.88 -32.50 -16.33
CA PHE A 10 21.67 -31.79 -16.73
C PHE A 10 21.71 -30.41 -16.06
N ILE A 11 22.25 -29.41 -16.74
CA ILE A 11 22.08 -28.01 -16.35
C ILE A 11 20.59 -27.74 -16.54
N LEU A 12 19.88 -27.57 -15.41
CA LEU A 12 18.57 -26.96 -15.37
C LEU A 12 18.71 -25.62 -16.12
N ALA A 13 18.29 -25.58 -17.39
CA ALA A 13 18.12 -24.33 -18.09
C ALA A 13 17.00 -23.59 -17.36
N LEU A 14 17.39 -22.73 -16.42
CA LEU A 14 16.59 -21.59 -16.02
C LEU A 14 16.13 -20.96 -17.33
N THR A 15 14.85 -21.12 -17.66
CA THR A 15 14.23 -20.41 -18.76
C THR A 15 14.35 -18.94 -18.39
N THR A 16 15.43 -18.30 -18.84
CA THR A 16 15.61 -16.86 -18.70
C THR A 16 14.40 -16.24 -19.37
N PRO A 17 13.56 -15.50 -18.65
CA PRO A 17 12.51 -14.75 -19.31
C PRO A 17 13.21 -13.78 -20.26
N ALA A 18 12.90 -13.86 -21.57
CA ALA A 18 13.51 -13.11 -22.66
C ALA A 18 13.27 -11.58 -22.61
N TRP A 19 12.98 -11.06 -21.41
CA TRP A 19 12.47 -9.72 -21.16
C TRP A 19 13.32 -8.93 -20.15
N ALA A 20 14.18 -9.59 -19.35
CA ALA A 20 15.00 -8.90 -18.36
C ALA A 20 16.27 -8.31 -19.00
N LYS A 21 16.52 -7.01 -18.79
CA LYS A 21 17.78 -6.37 -19.23
C LYS A 21 18.97 -6.78 -18.35
N THR A 22 18.68 -7.21 -17.14
CA THR A 22 19.60 -7.71 -16.12
C THR A 22 19.36 -9.20 -15.91
N ASP A 23 20.42 -10.00 -15.69
CA ASP A 23 20.26 -11.41 -15.37
C ASP A 23 19.43 -11.57 -14.08
N PRO A 24 18.29 -12.28 -14.09
CA PRO A 24 17.47 -12.52 -12.91
C PRO A 24 18.24 -13.12 -11.72
N ALA A 25 19.28 -13.93 -11.98
CA ALA A 25 20.12 -14.50 -10.94
C ALA A 25 21.02 -13.46 -10.27
N GLU A 26 21.59 -12.54 -11.04
CA GLU A 26 22.39 -11.42 -10.55
C GLU A 26 21.53 -10.45 -9.71
N LEU A 27 20.31 -10.19 -10.19
CA LEU A 27 19.34 -9.37 -9.50
C LEU A 27 18.93 -9.99 -8.15
N LEU A 28 18.65 -11.29 -8.11
CA LEU A 28 18.29 -11.99 -6.88
C LEU A 28 19.44 -12.00 -5.88
N THR A 29 20.67 -12.24 -6.35
CA THR A 29 21.89 -12.18 -5.52
C THR A 29 22.06 -10.79 -4.90
N SER A 30 21.84 -9.74 -5.68
CA SER A 30 21.94 -8.36 -5.21
C SER A 30 20.84 -8.00 -4.19
N LEU A 31 19.63 -8.51 -4.39
CA LEU A 31 18.53 -8.39 -3.42
C LEU A 31 18.84 -9.15 -2.12
N GLU A 32 19.41 -10.35 -2.20
CA GLU A 32 19.80 -11.13 -1.01
C GLU A 32 20.90 -10.43 -0.21
N LYS A 33 21.88 -9.82 -0.90
CA LYS A 33 22.90 -8.98 -0.26
C LYS A 33 22.28 -7.79 0.46
N SER A 34 21.42 -7.03 -0.23
CA SER A 34 20.68 -5.89 0.34
C SER A 34 19.86 -6.31 1.56
N TYR A 35 19.19 -7.47 1.48
CA TYR A 35 18.43 -8.05 2.59
C TYR A 35 19.32 -8.35 3.79
N THR A 36 20.44 -9.04 3.55
CA THR A 36 21.40 -9.43 4.62
C THR A 36 21.94 -8.20 5.34
N GLU A 37 22.33 -7.16 4.59
CA GLU A 37 22.80 -5.88 5.16
C GLU A 37 21.70 -5.18 5.98
N ARG A 38 20.46 -5.15 5.46
CA ARG A 38 19.34 -4.46 6.12
C ARG A 38 18.84 -5.18 7.37
N VAL A 39 18.87 -6.51 7.39
CA VAL A 39 18.41 -7.29 8.55
C VAL A 39 19.40 -7.21 9.71
N ALA A 40 20.70 -7.11 9.43
CA ALA A 40 21.72 -6.93 10.46
C ALA A 40 21.56 -5.61 11.25
N GLU A 41 20.91 -4.60 10.66
CA GLU A 41 20.62 -3.30 11.26
C GLU A 41 19.29 -3.26 12.07
N ILE A 42 18.50 -4.35 12.07
CA ILE A 42 17.22 -4.38 12.80
C ILE A 42 17.48 -4.32 14.32
N PRO A 43 16.87 -3.37 15.04
CA PRO A 43 17.08 -3.26 16.48
C PRO A 43 16.51 -4.47 17.21
N ALA A 44 17.27 -4.96 18.19
CA ALA A 44 16.80 -6.04 19.05
C ALA A 44 15.67 -5.54 19.96
N ALA A 45 14.57 -6.31 20.01
CA ALA A 45 13.51 -6.08 20.98
C ALA A 45 14.00 -6.50 22.38
N ASN A 46 13.59 -5.74 23.40
CA ASN A 46 13.54 -6.26 24.77
C ASN A 46 12.09 -6.61 25.12
N ASP A 47 11.89 -7.25 26.27
CA ASP A 47 10.55 -7.67 26.73
C ASP A 47 9.56 -6.50 26.94
N LYS A 48 10.03 -5.25 26.88
CA LYS A 48 9.23 -4.02 27.02
C LYS A 48 8.87 -3.37 25.67
N GLY A 49 9.23 -3.99 24.55
CA GLY A 49 8.98 -3.48 23.21
C GLY A 49 9.96 -2.37 22.77
N LEU A 50 9.88 -1.98 21.50
CA LEU A 50 10.76 -0.96 20.93
C LEU A 50 10.33 0.46 21.33
N GLN A 51 11.30 1.27 21.75
CA GLN A 51 11.08 2.67 22.17
C GLN A 51 11.60 3.64 21.11
N ALA A 52 10.89 4.76 20.93
CA ALA A 52 11.32 5.94 20.17
C ALA A 52 12.10 5.63 18.87
N GLY A 53 13.41 5.95 18.84
CA GLY A 53 14.27 5.80 17.66
C GLY A 53 14.40 4.37 17.15
N ASP A 54 14.40 3.37 18.04
CA ASP A 54 14.46 1.96 17.65
C ASP A 54 13.14 1.53 17.00
N ARG A 55 12.00 2.02 17.50
CA ARG A 55 10.70 1.79 16.85
C ARG A 55 10.70 2.41 15.45
N LEU A 56 11.20 3.64 15.32
CA LEU A 56 11.30 4.30 14.02
C LEU A 56 12.16 3.47 13.05
N SER A 57 13.36 3.06 13.47
CA SER A 57 14.25 2.22 12.67
C SER A 57 13.55 0.93 12.23
N ALA A 58 12.93 0.21 13.18
CA ALA A 58 12.16 -0.99 12.89
C ALA A 58 11.02 -0.76 11.88
N LEU A 59 10.31 0.36 11.94
CA LEU A 59 9.28 0.70 10.94
C LEU A 59 9.87 0.91 9.55
N LEU A 60 11.07 1.52 9.43
CA LEU A 60 11.76 1.65 8.14
C LEU A 60 12.21 0.29 7.59
N HIS A 61 12.63 -0.63 8.45
CA HIS A 61 12.94 -2.01 8.07
C HIS A 61 11.68 -2.78 7.66
N LEU A 62 10.56 -2.60 8.37
CA LEU A 62 9.28 -3.20 7.99
C LEU A 62 8.85 -2.71 6.59
N ARG A 63 8.95 -1.41 6.32
CA ARG A 63 8.69 -0.85 4.99
C ARG A 63 9.54 -1.56 3.93
N TYR A 64 10.85 -1.62 4.15
CA TYR A 64 11.77 -2.30 3.24
C TYR A 64 11.37 -3.75 2.98
N LEU A 65 11.08 -4.53 4.04
CA LEU A 65 10.67 -5.93 3.93
C LEU A 65 9.37 -6.09 3.14
N THR A 66 8.36 -5.23 3.37
CA THR A 66 7.09 -5.32 2.61
C THR A 66 7.27 -5.02 1.11
N VAL A 67 8.20 -4.12 0.77
CA VAL A 67 8.52 -3.85 -0.65
C VAL A 67 9.30 -5.01 -1.25
N LEU A 68 10.31 -5.51 -0.54
CA LEU A 68 11.12 -6.66 -0.98
C LEU A 68 10.24 -7.89 -1.21
N GLU A 69 9.35 -8.20 -0.28
CA GLU A 69 8.38 -9.29 -0.40
C GLU A 69 7.53 -9.17 -1.67
N SER A 70 7.01 -7.97 -1.96
CA SER A 70 6.23 -7.74 -3.18
C SER A 70 7.06 -7.94 -4.46
N ILE A 71 8.35 -7.58 -4.44
CA ILE A 71 9.26 -7.80 -5.57
C ILE A 71 9.53 -9.29 -5.75
N LEU A 72 9.87 -10.00 -4.68
CA LEU A 72 10.17 -11.44 -4.73
C LEU A 72 8.94 -12.26 -5.15
N ALA A 73 7.75 -11.89 -4.69
CA ALA A 73 6.50 -12.48 -5.18
C ALA A 73 6.31 -12.28 -6.70
N GLY A 74 6.66 -11.10 -7.20
CA GLY A 74 6.69 -10.82 -8.64
C GLY A 74 7.69 -11.69 -9.39
N LEU A 75 8.91 -11.83 -8.86
CA LEU A 75 9.99 -12.64 -9.46
C LEU A 75 9.68 -14.15 -9.44
N ASN A 76 8.88 -14.62 -8.47
CA ASN A 76 8.38 -16.00 -8.45
C ASN A 76 7.24 -16.26 -9.45
N THR A 77 6.60 -15.22 -9.98
CA THR A 77 5.47 -15.40 -10.89
C THR A 77 5.96 -15.72 -12.29
N THR A 78 5.56 -16.88 -12.83
CA THR A 78 5.90 -17.27 -14.20
C THR A 78 5.23 -16.37 -15.24
N GLU A 79 5.83 -16.24 -16.43
CA GLU A 79 5.24 -15.47 -17.52
C GLU A 79 3.84 -15.99 -17.90
N GLU A 80 3.62 -17.30 -17.84
CA GLU A 80 2.30 -17.90 -18.08
C GLU A 80 1.26 -17.42 -17.04
N ASN A 81 1.64 -17.39 -15.76
CA ASN A 81 0.76 -16.90 -14.70
C ASN A 81 0.52 -15.39 -14.83
N LEU A 82 1.52 -14.61 -15.25
CA LEU A 82 1.33 -13.19 -15.58
C LEU A 82 0.34 -13.00 -16.73
N LYS A 83 0.47 -13.79 -17.80
CA LYS A 83 -0.47 -13.76 -18.93
C LYS A 83 -1.89 -14.07 -18.48
N LYS A 84 -2.09 -15.11 -17.65
CA LYS A 84 -3.40 -15.44 -17.06
C LYS A 84 -3.97 -14.29 -16.22
N GLN A 85 -3.14 -13.59 -15.44
CA GLN A 85 -3.59 -12.43 -14.63
C GLN A 85 -4.00 -11.22 -15.47
N ILE A 86 -3.44 -11.07 -16.68
CA ILE A 86 -3.72 -9.95 -17.58
C ILE A 86 -4.85 -10.30 -18.57
N ASP A 87 -5.26 -11.57 -18.62
CA ASP A 87 -6.30 -12.07 -19.50
C ASP A 87 -7.71 -11.69 -18.99
N ILE A 88 -8.03 -10.40 -19.07
CA ILE A 88 -9.32 -9.82 -18.69
C ILE A 88 -10.02 -9.21 -19.91
N ASP A 89 -11.35 -9.17 -19.89
CA ASP A 89 -12.18 -8.71 -21.02
C ASP A 89 -12.01 -7.21 -21.29
N GLU A 90 -11.62 -6.45 -20.27
CA GLU A 90 -11.40 -5.02 -20.39
C GLU A 90 -10.18 -4.67 -21.24
N LEU A 91 -9.24 -5.61 -21.45
CA LEU A 91 -8.04 -5.38 -22.23
C LEU A 91 -8.13 -6.07 -23.60
N THR A 92 -7.87 -5.31 -24.65
CA THR A 92 -7.64 -5.86 -26.00
C THR A 92 -6.34 -6.66 -26.07
N GLY A 93 -6.18 -7.52 -27.07
CA GLY A 93 -4.94 -8.34 -27.20
C GLY A 93 -3.65 -7.51 -27.25
N SER A 94 -3.67 -6.34 -27.89
CA SER A 94 -2.51 -5.43 -27.91
C SER A 94 -2.26 -4.77 -26.56
N GLU A 95 -3.31 -4.41 -25.82
CA GLU A 95 -3.21 -3.89 -24.46
C GLU A 95 -2.69 -4.94 -23.48
N LYS A 96 -3.11 -6.21 -23.62
CA LYS A 96 -2.60 -7.32 -22.81
C LYS A 96 -1.08 -7.48 -22.96
N LYS A 97 -0.59 -7.50 -24.20
CA LYS A 97 0.85 -7.56 -24.49
C LYS A 97 1.61 -6.38 -23.88
N ARG A 98 1.10 -5.15 -24.08
CA ARG A 98 1.73 -3.94 -23.54
C ARG A 98 1.71 -3.88 -22.02
N THR A 99 0.66 -4.40 -21.39
CA THR A 99 0.55 -4.47 -19.93
C THR A 99 1.56 -5.45 -19.35
N LEU A 100 1.78 -6.59 -20.02
CA LEU A 100 2.83 -7.54 -19.63
C LEU A 100 4.22 -6.88 -19.68
N GLU A 101 4.55 -6.22 -20.79
CA GLU A 101 5.81 -5.46 -20.94
C GLU A 101 6.00 -4.43 -19.82
N LEU A 102 4.99 -3.60 -19.57
CA LEU A 102 5.03 -2.58 -18.52
C LEU A 102 5.23 -3.18 -17.13
N ARG A 103 4.61 -4.34 -16.85
CA ARG A 103 4.76 -5.03 -15.56
C ARG A 103 6.17 -5.55 -15.35
N MET A 104 6.76 -6.13 -16.39
CA MET A 104 8.12 -6.66 -16.32
C MET A 104 9.13 -5.52 -16.15
N ASP A 105 9.01 -4.44 -16.93
CA ASP A 105 9.82 -3.24 -16.79
C ASP A 105 9.72 -2.63 -15.38
N ALA A 106 8.50 -2.57 -14.83
CA ALA A 106 8.23 -2.05 -13.48
C ALA A 106 8.84 -2.93 -12.38
N LEU A 107 8.74 -4.25 -12.53
CA LEU A 107 9.30 -5.22 -11.57
C LEU A 107 10.83 -5.18 -11.57
N GLU A 108 11.45 -5.22 -12.75
CA GLU A 108 12.91 -5.12 -12.88
C GLU A 108 13.42 -3.79 -12.29
N TYR A 109 12.75 -2.68 -12.62
CA TYR A 109 13.09 -1.37 -12.06
C TYR A 109 13.01 -1.36 -10.53
N ARG A 110 11.94 -1.89 -9.94
CA ARG A 110 11.77 -1.95 -8.48
C ARG A 110 12.89 -2.77 -7.84
N ALA A 111 13.14 -3.96 -8.36
CA ALA A 111 14.18 -4.85 -7.89
C ALA A 111 15.57 -4.18 -7.94
N ALA A 112 15.94 -3.61 -9.09
CA ALA A 112 17.24 -2.95 -9.24
C ALA A 112 17.37 -1.72 -8.33
N SER A 113 16.31 -0.92 -8.19
CA SER A 113 16.29 0.25 -7.30
C SER A 113 16.38 -0.11 -5.81
N LEU A 114 15.92 -1.30 -5.43
CA LEU A 114 15.98 -1.78 -4.05
C LEU A 114 17.31 -2.47 -3.75
N ALA A 115 17.89 -3.13 -4.75
CA ALA A 115 19.14 -3.85 -4.63
C ALA A 115 20.36 -2.92 -4.54
N SER A 116 20.32 -1.74 -5.19
CA SER A 116 21.47 -0.83 -5.23
C SER A 116 21.11 0.62 -4.85
N PRO A 117 21.82 1.23 -3.87
CA PRO A 117 21.65 2.65 -3.55
C PRO A 117 22.15 3.57 -4.69
N ASP A 118 23.06 3.10 -5.53
CA ASP A 118 23.61 3.84 -6.67
C ASP A 118 22.77 3.69 -7.95
N PHE A 119 21.59 3.08 -7.83
CA PHE A 119 20.71 2.86 -8.97
C PHE A 119 20.31 4.18 -9.63
N LYS A 120 20.81 4.39 -10.85
CA LYS A 120 20.53 5.60 -11.63
C LYS A 120 19.08 5.55 -12.13
N LYS A 121 18.25 6.41 -11.55
CA LYS A 121 16.85 6.56 -12.00
C LYS A 121 16.84 6.95 -13.49
N PRO A 122 16.09 6.22 -14.34
CA PRO A 122 15.93 6.58 -15.73
C PRO A 122 15.13 7.88 -15.82
N ARG A 123 15.30 8.59 -16.94
CA ARG A 123 14.56 9.84 -17.23
C ARG A 123 13.04 9.67 -17.18
N THR A 124 12.54 8.46 -17.46
CA THR A 124 11.12 8.12 -17.32
C THR A 124 10.99 6.86 -16.50
N SER A 125 10.36 6.98 -15.33
CA SER A 125 10.13 5.88 -14.40
C SER A 125 9.18 4.83 -15.01
N PRO A 126 9.58 3.55 -15.10
CA PRO A 126 8.68 2.45 -15.46
C PRO A 126 7.43 2.39 -14.57
N ILE A 127 7.55 2.77 -13.29
CA ILE A 127 6.42 2.83 -12.35
C ILE A 127 5.41 3.89 -12.75
N GLU A 128 5.87 5.06 -13.18
CA GLU A 128 4.96 6.08 -13.70
C GLU A 128 4.31 5.67 -15.02
N LYS A 129 5.03 4.94 -15.88
CA LYS A 129 4.47 4.47 -17.16
C LYS A 129 3.32 3.50 -16.94
N ILE A 130 3.51 2.51 -16.07
CA ILE A 130 2.47 1.52 -15.77
C ILE A 130 1.28 2.17 -15.02
N GLN A 131 1.56 3.10 -14.10
CA GLN A 131 0.54 3.87 -13.40
C GLN A 131 -0.32 4.69 -14.37
N LYS A 132 0.30 5.46 -15.27
CA LYS A 132 -0.40 6.27 -16.28
C LYS A 132 -1.21 5.40 -17.24
N ALA A 133 -0.72 4.21 -17.57
CA ALA A 133 -1.44 3.27 -18.42
C ALA A 133 -2.70 2.73 -17.70
N TYR A 134 -2.57 2.35 -16.43
CA TYR A 134 -3.71 1.97 -15.58
C TYR A 134 -4.72 3.12 -15.47
N GLU A 135 -4.28 4.33 -15.12
CA GLU A 135 -5.16 5.50 -14.94
C GLU A 135 -5.97 5.81 -16.19
N ARG A 136 -5.35 5.76 -17.37
CA ARG A 136 -6.05 5.94 -18.65
C ARG A 136 -7.16 4.93 -18.83
N LYS A 137 -6.91 3.67 -18.45
CA LYS A 137 -7.88 2.59 -18.61
C LYS A 137 -8.99 2.65 -17.55
N ALA A 138 -8.62 2.93 -16.31
CA ALA A 138 -9.52 3.03 -15.17
C ALA A 138 -10.37 4.32 -15.18
N ARG A 139 -9.98 5.35 -15.94
CA ARG A 139 -10.65 6.67 -15.93
C ARG A 139 -12.16 6.60 -16.10
N LYS A 140 -12.64 5.87 -17.11
CA LYS A 140 -14.09 5.77 -17.39
C LYS A 140 -14.82 5.00 -16.28
N PRO A 141 -14.41 3.77 -15.90
CA PRO A 141 -15.03 3.06 -14.78
C PRO A 141 -15.01 3.85 -13.46
N THR A 142 -13.90 4.53 -13.12
CA THR A 142 -13.81 5.37 -11.92
C THR A 142 -14.82 6.53 -11.95
N MET A 143 -14.95 7.21 -13.08
CA MET A 143 -15.92 8.29 -13.24
C MET A 143 -17.36 7.78 -13.11
N GLU A 144 -17.67 6.64 -13.73
CA GLU A 144 -19.01 6.03 -13.67
C GLU A 144 -19.33 5.56 -12.24
N LEU A 145 -18.33 5.03 -11.52
CA LEU A 145 -18.47 4.61 -10.13
C LEU A 145 -18.83 5.79 -9.24
N ALA A 146 -18.09 6.90 -9.35
CA ALA A 146 -18.35 8.12 -8.59
C ALA A 146 -19.75 8.69 -8.88
N LYS A 147 -20.19 8.66 -10.15
CA LYS A 147 -21.54 9.08 -10.53
C LYS A 147 -22.62 8.19 -9.93
N ALA A 148 -22.46 6.87 -10.00
CA ALA A 148 -23.42 5.91 -9.47
C ALA A 148 -23.51 6.00 -7.94
N GLN A 149 -22.37 6.14 -7.24
CA GLN A 149 -22.32 6.38 -5.80
C GLN A 149 -23.07 7.65 -5.42
N LYS A 150 -22.75 8.78 -6.06
CA LYS A 150 -23.43 10.04 -5.79
C LYS A 150 -24.93 9.97 -6.05
N ALA A 151 -25.35 9.34 -7.15
CA ALA A 151 -26.76 9.18 -7.48
C ALA A 151 -27.50 8.32 -6.45
N ARG A 152 -26.85 7.31 -5.89
CA ARG A 152 -27.42 6.42 -4.87
C ARG A 152 -27.53 7.14 -3.53
N ASP A 153 -26.50 7.86 -3.13
CA ASP A 153 -26.49 8.62 -1.89
C ASP A 153 -27.58 9.71 -1.93
N GLN A 154 -27.78 10.37 -3.07
CA GLN A 154 -28.90 11.27 -3.29
C GLN A 154 -30.28 10.60 -3.21
N GLU A 155 -30.39 9.32 -3.56
CA GLU A 155 -31.66 8.59 -3.45
C GLU A 155 -32.00 8.29 -1.98
N TYR A 156 -30.99 7.99 -1.15
CA TYR A 156 -31.16 7.82 0.29
C TYR A 156 -31.55 9.12 1.00
N GLU A 157 -31.18 10.28 0.46
CA GLU A 157 -31.54 11.60 1.01
C GLU A 157 -32.95 12.07 0.61
N ARG A 158 -33.65 11.36 -0.28
CA ARG A 158 -35.00 11.75 -0.71
C ARG A 158 -36.05 11.45 0.36
N SER A 159 -37.10 12.27 0.38
CA SER A 159 -38.25 12.09 1.29
C SER A 159 -39.04 10.80 1.02
N SER A 160 -39.02 10.30 -0.22
CA SER A 160 -39.57 9.01 -0.59
C SER A 160 -38.48 8.21 -1.30
N LEU A 161 -37.98 7.18 -0.63
CA LEU A 161 -36.95 6.28 -1.14
C LEU A 161 -37.48 5.45 -2.31
N ASN A 162 -36.75 5.44 -3.44
CA ASN A 162 -36.99 4.47 -4.51
C ASN A 162 -36.04 3.29 -4.37
N GLU A 163 -36.49 2.24 -3.67
CA GLU A 163 -35.70 1.04 -3.38
C GLU A 163 -35.18 0.36 -4.66
N ARG A 164 -36.01 0.24 -5.70
CA ARG A 164 -35.59 -0.38 -6.98
C ARG A 164 -34.39 0.33 -7.60
N LYS A 165 -34.42 1.67 -7.59
CA LYS A 165 -33.32 2.47 -8.13
C LYS A 165 -32.06 2.37 -7.27
N VAL A 166 -32.21 2.27 -5.94
CA VAL A 166 -31.09 2.01 -5.03
C VAL A 166 -30.46 0.65 -5.32
N ASP A 167 -31.26 -0.37 -5.56
CA ASP A 167 -30.78 -1.72 -5.90
C ASP A 167 -30.03 -1.72 -7.25
N GLU A 168 -30.60 -1.10 -8.29
CA GLU A 168 -29.98 -0.94 -9.60
C GLU A 168 -28.61 -0.22 -9.51
N LEU A 169 -28.56 0.89 -8.78
CA LEU A 169 -27.32 1.64 -8.57
C LEU A 169 -26.30 0.84 -7.75
N SER A 170 -26.77 0.04 -6.79
CA SER A 170 -25.89 -0.79 -5.96
C SER A 170 -25.25 -1.92 -6.76
N GLU A 171 -26.00 -2.58 -7.64
CA GLU A 171 -25.43 -3.58 -8.57
C GLU A 171 -24.49 -2.92 -9.59
N GLN A 172 -24.82 -1.74 -10.12
CA GLN A 172 -23.91 -0.99 -10.99
C GLN A 172 -22.58 -0.65 -10.29
N ILE A 173 -22.65 -0.17 -9.04
CA ILE A 173 -21.48 0.13 -8.21
C ILE A 173 -20.63 -1.14 -8.00
N LYS A 174 -21.27 -2.27 -7.73
CA LYS A 174 -20.60 -3.55 -7.51
C LYS A 174 -19.85 -4.02 -8.75
N GLU A 175 -20.48 -3.93 -9.92
CA GLU A 175 -19.83 -4.33 -11.18
C GLU A 175 -18.67 -3.40 -11.54
N LEU A 176 -18.82 -2.08 -11.38
CA LEU A 176 -17.74 -1.12 -11.60
C LEU A 176 -16.55 -1.35 -10.66
N LYS A 177 -16.80 -1.69 -9.39
CA LYS A 177 -15.75 -2.07 -8.44
C LYS A 177 -15.03 -3.35 -8.87
N LYS A 178 -15.76 -4.34 -9.38
CA LYS A 178 -15.18 -5.59 -9.90
C LYS A 178 -14.26 -5.32 -11.10
N ILE A 179 -14.72 -4.51 -12.06
CA ILE A 179 -13.92 -4.06 -13.22
C ILE A 179 -12.64 -3.37 -12.76
N LEU A 180 -12.75 -2.40 -11.85
CA LEU A 180 -11.59 -1.67 -11.34
C LEU A 180 -10.61 -2.58 -10.59
N THR A 181 -11.12 -3.58 -9.86
CA THR A 181 -10.29 -4.58 -9.17
C THR A 181 -9.54 -5.46 -10.18
N ALA A 182 -10.22 -5.94 -11.23
CA ALA A 182 -9.61 -6.71 -12.31
C ALA A 182 -8.53 -5.89 -13.04
N LEU A 183 -8.81 -4.63 -13.37
CA LEU A 183 -7.83 -3.72 -13.95
C LEU A 183 -6.62 -3.51 -13.04
N LYS A 184 -6.82 -3.22 -11.74
CA LYS A 184 -5.70 -3.06 -10.81
C LYS A 184 -4.86 -4.34 -10.72
N ALA A 185 -5.49 -5.51 -10.62
CA ALA A 185 -4.79 -6.80 -10.58
C ALA A 185 -4.01 -7.08 -11.89
N ALA A 186 -4.59 -6.74 -13.04
CA ALA A 186 -3.93 -6.90 -14.34
C ALA A 186 -2.68 -6.02 -14.45
N PHE A 187 -2.73 -4.75 -13.98
CA PHE A 187 -1.61 -3.81 -14.06
C PHE A 187 -0.58 -3.97 -12.94
N PHE A 188 -0.97 -4.27 -11.71
CA PHE A 188 -0.07 -4.25 -10.55
C PHE A 188 0.15 -5.62 -9.90
N GLY A 189 -0.56 -6.64 -10.36
CA GLY A 189 -0.42 -8.04 -9.95
C GLY A 189 -1.40 -8.50 -8.88
N ALA A 190 -1.41 -9.80 -8.65
CA ALA A 190 -2.40 -10.48 -7.79
C ALA A 190 -2.29 -10.16 -6.30
N ASN A 191 -1.27 -9.42 -5.85
CA ASN A 191 -1.16 -8.96 -4.45
C ASN A 191 -2.01 -7.71 -4.17
N VAL A 192 -2.58 -7.08 -5.21
CA VAL A 192 -3.57 -6.02 -5.04
C VAL A 192 -4.77 -6.57 -4.27
N GLY A 193 -5.15 -5.88 -3.18
CA GLY A 193 -6.26 -6.30 -2.33
C GLY A 193 -5.95 -7.44 -1.37
N LYS A 194 -4.72 -7.98 -1.39
CA LYS A 194 -4.27 -8.96 -0.41
C LYS A 194 -3.64 -8.28 0.80
N ALA A 195 -3.85 -8.85 1.99
CA ALA A 195 -3.29 -8.34 3.23
C ALA A 195 -1.76 -8.20 3.21
N PHE A 196 -1.21 -7.36 4.11
CA PHE A 196 0.25 -7.20 4.29
C PHE A 196 0.94 -8.41 4.91
N GLU A 197 0.18 -9.28 5.57
CA GLU A 197 0.65 -10.53 6.17
C GLU A 197 -0.01 -11.69 5.44
N LEU A 198 0.61 -12.11 4.33
CA LEU A 198 0.23 -13.37 3.69
C LEU A 198 1.15 -14.49 4.19
N PRO A 199 0.59 -15.69 4.43
CA PRO A 199 1.39 -16.86 4.71
C PRO A 199 2.12 -17.35 3.44
N ILE A 200 3.24 -18.04 3.64
CA ILE A 200 4.17 -18.44 2.56
C ILE A 200 3.49 -19.31 1.49
N ASP A 201 2.52 -20.12 1.87
CA ASP A 201 1.76 -21.02 0.99
C ASP A 201 0.86 -20.27 -0.02
N GLN A 202 0.63 -18.98 0.18
CA GLN A 202 -0.08 -18.14 -0.79
C GLN A 202 0.79 -17.56 -1.90
N TYR A 203 2.09 -17.82 -1.88
CA TYR A 203 3.02 -17.40 -2.92
C TYR A 203 3.34 -18.54 -3.88
N ALA A 204 3.50 -18.20 -5.15
CA ALA A 204 3.97 -19.17 -6.13
C ALA A 204 5.41 -19.60 -5.81
N ASN A 205 5.71 -20.88 -6.05
CA ASN A 205 7.08 -21.37 -6.03
C ASN A 205 7.84 -20.84 -7.25
N GLY A 206 9.09 -20.42 -7.04
CA GLY A 206 9.93 -19.89 -8.11
C GLY A 206 11.36 -19.63 -7.67
N PRO A 207 12.18 -18.99 -8.52
CA PRO A 207 13.60 -18.77 -8.27
C PRO A 207 13.91 -17.96 -7.00
N ALA A 208 12.98 -17.12 -6.55
CA ALA A 208 13.13 -16.26 -5.38
C ALA A 208 12.52 -16.85 -4.09
N SER A 209 12.01 -18.10 -4.13
CA SER A 209 11.31 -18.73 -3.01
C SER A 209 12.13 -18.75 -1.72
N ASP A 210 13.41 -19.12 -1.77
CA ASP A 210 14.25 -19.23 -0.57
C ASP A 210 14.43 -17.87 0.13
N LEU A 211 14.69 -16.82 -0.65
CA LEU A 211 14.79 -15.46 -0.12
C LEU A 211 13.44 -14.96 0.39
N LEU A 212 12.34 -15.29 -0.30
CA LEU A 212 10.99 -14.91 0.12
C LEU A 212 10.62 -15.51 1.48
N VAL A 213 10.99 -16.78 1.75
CA VAL A 213 10.83 -17.41 3.07
C VAL A 213 11.58 -16.63 4.15
N LYS A 214 12.84 -16.26 3.89
CA LYS A 214 13.63 -15.46 4.83
C LYS A 214 12.97 -14.11 5.13
N VAL A 215 12.53 -13.41 4.09
CA VAL A 215 11.87 -12.10 4.19
C VAL A 215 10.57 -12.16 4.98
N ILE A 216 9.71 -13.14 4.70
CA ILE A 216 8.44 -13.34 5.42
C ILE A 216 8.71 -13.66 6.89
N THR A 217 9.66 -14.55 7.16
CA THR A 217 10.04 -14.91 8.54
C THR A 217 10.51 -13.69 9.32
N THR A 218 11.40 -12.88 8.74
CA THR A 218 11.88 -11.64 9.39
C THR A 218 10.77 -10.61 9.56
N ARG A 219 9.90 -10.43 8.56
CA ARG A 219 8.73 -9.54 8.63
C ARG A 219 7.86 -9.92 9.82
N ASP A 220 7.53 -11.20 9.98
CA ASP A 220 6.64 -11.67 11.03
C ASP A 220 7.26 -11.49 12.42
N GLN A 221 8.55 -11.81 12.57
CA GLN A 221 9.30 -11.54 13.82
C GLN A 221 9.34 -10.05 14.18
N LEU A 222 9.56 -9.19 13.18
CA LEU A 222 9.58 -7.74 13.36
C LEU A 222 8.20 -7.20 13.73
N LEU A 223 7.13 -7.74 13.15
CA LEU A 223 5.76 -7.38 13.49
C LEU A 223 5.39 -7.78 14.91
N VAL A 224 5.80 -8.98 15.37
CA VAL A 224 5.64 -9.39 16.79
C VAL A 224 6.27 -8.33 17.69
N THR A 225 7.52 -7.96 17.41
CA THR A 225 8.26 -6.92 18.14
C THR A 225 7.56 -5.57 18.14
N LEU A 226 7.14 -5.09 16.96
CA LEU A 226 6.49 -3.78 16.79
C LEU A 226 5.10 -3.70 17.44
N ARG A 227 4.45 -4.84 17.66
CA ARG A 227 3.14 -4.96 18.31
C ARG A 227 3.19 -5.04 19.82
N ILE A 228 4.35 -5.32 20.41
CA ILE A 228 4.54 -5.15 21.85
C ILE A 228 4.35 -3.67 22.16
N ASP A 229 3.18 -3.36 22.72
CA ASP A 229 2.79 -2.00 23.09
C ASP A 229 2.48 -1.97 24.59
N PRO A 230 3.37 -1.39 25.41
CA PRO A 230 3.17 -1.31 26.86
C PRO A 230 2.00 -0.39 27.24
N LEU A 231 1.47 0.40 26.31
CA LEU A 231 0.36 1.35 26.52
C LEU A 231 -0.93 0.93 25.81
N ALA A 232 -1.04 -0.31 25.35
CA ALA A 232 -2.23 -0.79 24.66
C ALA A 232 -3.47 -0.65 25.57
N ALA A 233 -4.40 0.23 25.18
CA ALA A 233 -5.74 0.23 25.75
C ALA A 233 -6.45 -1.07 25.36
N ALA A 234 -7.36 -1.55 26.22
CA ALA A 234 -8.14 -2.76 25.96
C ALA A 234 -8.83 -2.66 24.59
N LYS A 235 -8.70 -3.71 23.77
CA LYS A 235 -9.44 -3.83 22.51
C LYS A 235 -10.92 -3.79 22.83
N ASN A 236 -11.60 -2.80 22.25
CA ASN A 236 -13.04 -2.76 22.24
C ASN A 236 -13.42 -3.16 20.82
N ASP A 237 -13.77 -4.42 20.62
CA ASP A 237 -14.01 -5.02 19.30
C ASP A 237 -15.33 -4.56 18.67
N ASP A 238 -16.10 -3.74 19.38
CA ASP A 238 -17.33 -3.13 18.89
C ASP A 238 -17.02 -1.91 18.02
N ALA A 239 -17.51 -1.96 16.79
CA ALA A 239 -17.40 -0.85 15.87
C ALA A 239 -18.22 0.36 16.35
N LYS A 240 -17.55 1.47 16.60
CA LYS A 240 -18.13 2.73 17.10
C LYS A 240 -18.52 3.63 15.95
N GLN A 241 -19.62 4.37 16.10
CA GLN A 241 -20.04 5.42 15.18
C GLN A 241 -19.97 6.77 15.90
N GLY A 242 -19.39 7.76 15.25
CA GLY A 242 -19.22 9.09 15.84
C GLY A 242 -18.85 10.14 14.82
N GLU A 243 -19.02 11.39 15.21
CA GLU A 243 -18.63 12.55 14.41
C GLU A 243 -17.29 13.10 14.88
N VAL A 244 -16.36 13.35 13.96
CA VAL A 244 -15.09 14.01 14.24
C VAL A 244 -14.81 15.04 13.16
N GLY A 245 -14.65 16.32 13.56
CA GLY A 245 -14.32 17.41 12.64
C GLY A 245 -15.30 17.55 11.46
N GLY A 246 -16.59 17.32 11.72
CA GLY A 246 -17.67 17.37 10.73
C GLY A 246 -17.82 16.12 9.86
N ILE A 247 -17.12 15.03 10.20
CA ILE A 247 -17.23 13.74 9.50
C ILE A 247 -17.85 12.73 10.45
N ASN A 248 -19.09 12.32 10.18
CA ASN A 248 -19.68 11.12 10.79
C ASN A 248 -19.21 9.88 10.05
N PHE A 249 -18.60 8.93 10.78
CA PHE A 249 -18.10 7.65 10.27
C PHE A 249 -18.12 6.55 11.35
N LYS A 250 -17.84 5.31 10.92
CA LYS A 250 -17.77 4.12 11.78
C LYS A 250 -16.36 3.53 11.74
N ALA A 251 -15.83 3.13 12.89
CA ALA A 251 -14.53 2.48 13.03
C ALA A 251 -14.49 1.59 14.28
N THR A 252 -13.82 0.45 14.18
CA THR A 252 -13.53 -0.43 15.33
C THR A 252 -12.20 -0.05 15.96
N ASN A 253 -11.21 0.23 15.11
CA ASN A 253 -9.85 0.55 15.51
C ASN A 253 -9.34 1.76 14.72
N LEU A 254 -9.53 2.95 15.29
CA LEU A 254 -9.21 4.20 14.63
C LEU A 254 -7.73 4.57 14.78
N GLY A 255 -7.06 4.74 13.64
CA GLY A 255 -5.78 5.45 13.56
C GLY A 255 -5.99 6.93 13.31
N VAL A 256 -5.24 7.77 14.00
CA VAL A 256 -5.35 9.23 13.91
C VAL A 256 -3.99 9.82 13.58
N ILE A 257 -3.93 10.62 12.52
CA ILE A 257 -2.74 11.39 12.16
C ILE A 257 -3.09 12.87 12.27
N LEU A 258 -2.36 13.60 13.12
CA LEU A 258 -2.53 15.02 13.33
C LEU A 258 -1.28 15.75 12.83
N ASP A 259 -1.44 16.58 11.82
CA ASP A 259 -0.43 17.58 11.47
C ASP A 259 -0.30 18.57 12.65
N ASN A 260 0.90 18.67 13.19
CA ASN A 260 1.29 19.49 14.33
C ASN A 260 2.09 20.74 13.90
N SER A 261 1.95 21.16 12.64
CA SER A 261 2.42 22.45 12.16
C SER A 261 1.72 23.61 12.90
N SER A 262 2.35 24.79 12.90
CA SER A 262 1.88 25.93 13.69
C SER A 262 0.45 26.40 13.33
N SER A 263 0.03 26.21 12.07
CA SER A 263 -1.35 26.49 11.61
C SER A 263 -2.38 25.54 12.22
N MET A 264 -1.95 24.33 12.60
CA MET A 264 -2.82 23.24 13.03
C MET A 264 -2.91 23.14 14.55
N GLN A 265 -1.83 23.44 15.27
CA GLN A 265 -1.72 23.37 16.73
C GLN A 265 -2.91 23.93 17.52
N PRO A 266 -3.50 25.10 17.18
CA PRO A 266 -4.63 25.64 17.92
C PRO A 266 -5.89 24.75 17.91
N HIS A 267 -6.01 23.88 16.92
CA HIS A 267 -7.19 23.03 16.71
C HIS A 267 -7.06 21.64 17.37
N ILE A 268 -5.83 21.17 17.58
CA ILE A 268 -5.51 19.81 18.05
C ILE A 268 -6.16 19.48 19.41
N PRO A 269 -6.10 20.34 20.46
CA PRO A 269 -6.63 19.96 21.77
C PRO A 269 -8.14 19.68 21.75
N ALA A 270 -8.91 20.52 21.06
CA ALA A 270 -10.36 20.34 20.93
C ALA A 270 -10.69 19.07 20.12
N LEU A 271 -9.96 18.84 19.03
CA LEU A 271 -10.14 17.68 18.16
C LEU A 271 -9.79 16.37 18.88
N LYS A 272 -8.71 16.31 19.65
CA LYS A 272 -8.37 15.11 20.45
C LYS A 272 -9.47 14.80 21.47
N LYS A 273 -10.02 15.81 22.13
CA LYS A 273 -11.15 15.63 23.06
C LYS A 273 -12.40 15.07 22.36
N GLU A 274 -12.70 15.53 21.14
CA GLU A 274 -13.80 15.02 20.32
C GLU A 274 -13.56 13.56 19.91
N ILE A 275 -12.36 13.25 19.43
CA ILE A 275 -11.95 11.89 19.05
C ILE A 275 -12.01 10.95 20.26
N ASP A 276 -11.42 11.32 21.39
CA ASP A 276 -11.38 10.46 22.58
C ASP A 276 -12.78 10.19 23.14
N LYS A 277 -13.70 11.15 22.99
CA LYS A 277 -15.12 10.99 23.36
C LYS A 277 -15.82 9.97 22.46
N ASN A 278 -15.63 10.04 21.15
CA ASN A 278 -16.38 9.25 20.17
C ASN A 278 -15.71 7.91 19.83
N PHE A 279 -14.39 7.86 19.90
CA PHE A 279 -13.54 6.72 19.57
C PHE A 279 -12.45 6.52 20.66
N PRO A 280 -12.84 6.18 21.91
CA PRO A 280 -11.86 5.97 22.96
C PRO A 280 -10.96 4.79 22.61
N GLY A 281 -9.65 4.97 22.82
CA GLY A 281 -8.62 4.00 22.45
C GLY A 281 -7.95 4.24 21.08
N SER A 282 -8.25 5.36 20.42
CA SER A 282 -7.64 5.72 19.12
C SER A 282 -6.10 5.79 19.17
N HIS A 283 -5.45 5.38 18.08
CA HIS A 283 -3.99 5.40 17.95
C HIS A 283 -3.50 6.70 17.31
N TYR A 284 -2.97 7.63 18.11
CA TYR A 284 -2.51 8.93 17.63
C TYR A 284 -1.08 8.93 17.10
N ARG A 285 -0.85 9.67 16.01
CA ARG A 285 0.46 10.07 15.49
C ARG A 285 0.44 11.57 15.24
N GLU A 286 1.18 12.32 16.04
CA GLU A 286 1.39 13.75 15.84
C GLU A 286 2.68 13.95 15.05
N ILE A 287 2.58 14.56 13.89
CA ILE A 287 3.68 14.71 12.93
C ILE A 287 3.77 16.14 12.46
N TYR A 288 4.96 16.61 12.12
CA TYR A 288 5.11 17.97 11.61
C TYR A 288 4.97 18.00 10.08
N GLY A 289 3.93 18.66 9.58
CA GLY A 289 3.63 18.80 8.16
C GLY A 289 2.75 17.69 7.59
N CYS A 290 2.48 17.80 6.29
CA CYS A 290 1.50 16.96 5.60
C CYS A 290 1.98 16.40 4.26
N ALA A 291 3.28 16.47 4.00
CA ALA A 291 3.87 15.99 2.75
C ALA A 291 3.61 14.49 2.53
N LEU A 292 3.19 14.14 1.31
CA LEU A 292 2.97 12.77 0.87
C LEU A 292 4.15 12.33 -0.01
N THR A 293 5.30 12.13 0.64
CA THR A 293 6.52 11.62 0.00
C THR A 293 6.87 10.24 0.51
N TRP A 294 7.37 9.39 -0.39
CA TRP A 294 7.69 8.01 -0.06
C TRP A 294 8.89 7.50 -0.84
N ASN A 295 9.81 6.89 -0.12
CA ASN A 295 10.89 6.06 -0.63
C ASN A 295 10.72 4.63 -0.12
N ALA A 296 11.06 3.65 -0.98
CA ALA A 296 10.95 2.22 -0.69
C ALA A 296 11.99 1.72 0.32
N ALA A 297 13.21 2.26 0.28
CA ALA A 297 14.30 1.81 1.14
C ALA A 297 15.08 2.98 1.79
N PRO A 298 14.40 3.87 2.53
CA PRO A 298 15.10 4.87 3.33
C PRO A 298 15.90 4.16 4.44
N LYS A 299 17.18 4.54 4.59
CA LYS A 299 17.96 4.22 5.79
C LYS A 299 17.64 5.16 6.96
N THR A 300 17.26 6.39 6.65
CA THR A 300 16.89 7.43 7.60
C THR A 300 15.56 8.04 7.20
N LEU A 301 14.74 8.43 8.17
CA LEU A 301 13.48 9.10 7.89
C LEU A 301 13.72 10.50 7.31
N GLY A 302 13.27 10.73 6.08
CA GLY A 302 13.22 12.09 5.54
C GLY A 302 12.19 12.94 6.28
N GLN A 303 12.46 14.24 6.45
CA GLN A 303 11.53 15.18 7.12
C GLN A 303 10.11 15.16 6.52
N ARG A 304 9.96 14.78 5.24
CA ARG A 304 8.70 14.79 4.49
C ARG A 304 8.03 13.42 4.33
N GLU A 305 8.54 12.37 4.98
CA GLU A 305 8.04 10.99 4.83
C GLU A 305 7.21 10.52 6.05
N GLN A 306 6.98 11.40 7.02
CA GLN A 306 6.37 11.06 8.31
C GLN A 306 4.92 10.59 8.20
N VAL A 307 4.13 11.21 7.31
CA VAL A 307 2.71 10.87 7.12
C VAL A 307 2.56 9.42 6.69
N ILE A 308 3.27 9.01 5.64
CA ILE A 308 3.13 7.67 5.07
C ILE A 308 3.71 6.62 6.01
N LEU A 309 4.81 6.91 6.71
CA LEU A 309 5.32 5.98 7.72
C LEU A 309 4.33 5.79 8.88
N SER A 310 3.67 6.86 9.30
CA SER A 310 2.62 6.81 10.32
C SER A 310 1.43 5.98 9.85
N MET A 311 1.00 6.13 8.58
CA MET A 311 -0.05 5.29 8.00
C MET A 311 0.38 3.81 7.93
N GLU A 312 1.62 3.52 7.58
CA GLU A 312 2.15 2.15 7.57
C GLU A 312 2.14 1.53 8.97
N ASP A 313 2.57 2.26 10.00
CA ASP A 313 2.51 1.80 11.39
C ASP A 313 1.06 1.54 11.82
N LEU A 314 0.15 2.48 11.57
CA LEU A 314 -1.26 2.34 11.95
C LEU A 314 -1.95 1.17 11.23
N ILE A 315 -1.78 1.07 9.91
CA ILE A 315 -2.47 0.05 9.10
C ILE A 315 -1.83 -1.33 9.27
N ILE A 316 -0.52 -1.44 9.19
CA ILE A 316 0.17 -2.74 9.15
C ILE A 316 0.38 -3.28 10.56
N VAL A 317 0.90 -2.44 11.47
CA VAL A 317 1.25 -2.86 12.83
C VAL A 317 0.03 -2.83 13.73
N LYS A 318 -0.67 -1.69 13.79
CA LYS A 318 -1.82 -1.49 14.69
C LYS A 318 -3.13 -2.04 14.15
N LYS A 319 -3.18 -2.45 12.87
CA LYS A 319 -4.38 -3.05 12.25
C LYS A 319 -5.60 -2.13 12.35
N THR A 320 -5.40 -0.84 12.11
CA THR A 320 -6.52 0.11 12.07
C THR A 320 -7.40 -0.16 10.87
N ASP A 321 -8.72 -0.14 11.07
CA ASP A 321 -9.73 -0.29 10.01
C ASP A 321 -10.19 1.06 9.45
N ALA A 322 -9.78 2.17 10.09
CA ALA A 322 -9.96 3.51 9.58
C ALA A 322 -8.77 4.40 9.95
N ILE A 323 -8.43 5.32 9.06
CA ILE A 323 -7.49 6.42 9.31
C ILE A 323 -8.26 7.74 9.25
N TYR A 324 -8.13 8.56 10.29
CA TYR A 324 -8.52 9.96 10.28
C TYR A 324 -7.27 10.84 10.20
N TRP A 325 -7.14 11.63 9.14
CA TRP A 325 -6.02 12.55 8.93
C TRP A 325 -6.47 14.01 9.00
N PHE A 326 -5.90 14.77 9.93
CA PHE A 326 -6.14 16.19 10.09
C PHE A 326 -4.91 16.99 9.66
N SER A 327 -5.07 17.87 8.67
CA SER A 327 -3.96 18.53 7.98
C SER A 327 -4.40 19.82 7.29
N ASP A 328 -3.51 20.78 7.04
CA ASP A 328 -3.82 21.95 6.20
C ASP A 328 -3.68 21.69 4.69
N LEU A 329 -3.16 20.51 4.32
CA LEU A 329 -2.94 20.01 2.95
C LEU A 329 -2.08 20.93 2.07
N ARG A 330 -1.19 21.73 2.67
CA ARG A 330 -0.34 22.69 1.94
C ARG A 330 0.87 22.06 1.26
N ASP A 331 1.33 20.92 1.76
CA ASP A 331 2.59 20.32 1.32
C ASP A 331 2.48 19.59 -0.03
N ALA A 332 3.65 19.20 -0.54
CA ALA A 332 3.76 18.49 -1.80
C ALA A 332 3.28 17.04 -1.70
N HIS A 333 2.61 16.57 -2.75
CA HIS A 333 2.29 15.17 -2.97
C HIS A 333 3.16 14.65 -4.11
N THR A 334 3.77 13.48 -3.92
CA THR A 334 4.53 12.82 -4.99
C THR A 334 3.74 11.65 -5.56
N PRO A 335 3.93 11.29 -6.83
CA PRO A 335 3.30 10.10 -7.41
C PRO A 335 3.59 8.83 -6.62
N ALA A 336 4.81 8.68 -6.10
CA ALA A 336 5.21 7.54 -5.26
C ALA A 336 4.44 7.50 -3.92
N GLY A 337 4.26 8.67 -3.29
CA GLY A 337 3.50 8.76 -2.04
C GLY A 337 2.01 8.45 -2.21
N LEU A 338 1.39 8.98 -3.26
CA LEU A 338 -0.01 8.69 -3.59
C LEU A 338 -0.22 7.21 -3.96
N ALA A 339 0.69 6.63 -4.72
CA ALA A 339 0.65 5.20 -5.05
C ALA A 339 0.75 4.32 -3.79
N ARG A 340 1.62 4.68 -2.84
CA ARG A 340 1.74 3.95 -1.58
C ARG A 340 0.48 4.07 -0.73
N ILE A 341 -0.13 5.25 -0.66
CA ILE A 341 -1.42 5.45 0.03
C ILE A 341 -2.50 4.56 -0.60
N SER A 342 -2.64 4.57 -1.92
CA SER A 342 -3.59 3.70 -2.61
C SER A 342 -3.34 2.23 -2.24
N GLU A 343 -2.09 1.77 -2.27
CA GLU A 343 -1.75 0.38 -1.91
C GLU A 343 -2.13 0.05 -0.45
N LEU A 344 -1.83 0.94 0.49
CA LEU A 344 -2.14 0.74 1.91
C LEU A 344 -3.64 0.52 2.15
N PHE A 345 -4.48 1.37 1.57
CA PHE A 345 -5.93 1.28 1.73
C PHE A 345 -6.53 0.14 0.91
N ASP A 346 -6.02 -0.12 -0.30
CA ASP A 346 -6.47 -1.25 -1.12
C ASP A 346 -6.20 -2.61 -0.43
N ARG A 347 -5.02 -2.78 0.19
CA ARG A 347 -4.61 -4.04 0.83
C ARG A 347 -5.20 -4.26 2.22
N SER A 348 -5.51 -3.19 2.94
CA SER A 348 -6.09 -3.26 4.28
C SER A 348 -7.61 -3.23 4.30
N GLY A 349 -8.23 -2.67 3.25
CA GLY A 349 -9.65 -2.35 3.25
C GLY A 349 -10.03 -1.22 4.21
N ALA A 350 -9.04 -0.53 4.79
CA ALA A 350 -9.29 0.55 5.74
C ALA A 350 -9.95 1.74 5.05
N ALA A 351 -10.80 2.46 5.79
CA ALA A 351 -11.37 3.71 5.33
C ALA A 351 -10.38 4.88 5.53
N PHE A 352 -10.36 5.84 4.61
CA PHE A 352 -9.51 7.01 4.70
C PHE A 352 -10.34 8.29 4.83
N TYR A 353 -10.36 8.87 6.01
CA TYR A 353 -11.04 10.13 6.30
C TYR A 353 -10.02 11.26 6.41
N ALA A 354 -10.35 12.41 5.82
CA ALA A 354 -9.47 13.57 5.87
C ALA A 354 -10.24 14.85 6.22
N SER A 355 -9.67 15.67 7.08
CA SER A 355 -10.22 16.97 7.44
C SER A 355 -9.14 18.04 7.33
N SER A 356 -9.50 19.21 6.81
CA SER A 356 -8.56 20.32 6.63
C SER A 356 -9.13 21.67 7.03
N VAL A 357 -8.30 22.48 7.68
CA VAL A 357 -8.64 23.87 8.06
C VAL A 357 -8.49 24.85 6.89
N ASP A 358 -7.75 24.48 5.84
CA ASP A 358 -7.37 25.41 4.78
C ASP A 358 -7.74 24.87 3.39
N GLN A 359 -6.91 23.99 2.83
CA GLN A 359 -7.06 23.53 1.45
C GLN A 359 -7.98 22.32 1.34
N LYS A 360 -8.60 22.17 0.17
CA LYS A 360 -9.25 20.91 -0.22
C LYS A 360 -8.19 19.94 -0.76
N PRO A 361 -8.45 18.62 -0.75
CA PRO A 361 -7.57 17.66 -1.41
C PRO A 361 -7.45 18.02 -2.89
N LYS A 362 -6.25 17.82 -3.45
CA LYS A 362 -6.01 17.93 -4.89
C LYS A 362 -6.66 16.74 -5.63
N ASP A 363 -6.94 16.90 -6.91
CA ASP A 363 -7.60 15.91 -7.78
C ASP A 363 -6.98 14.50 -7.72
N GLU A 364 -5.68 14.39 -7.44
CA GLU A 364 -4.97 13.11 -7.35
C GLU A 364 -5.15 12.42 -5.98
N LEU A 365 -5.43 13.18 -4.92
CA LEU A 365 -5.63 12.68 -3.56
C LEU A 365 -7.11 12.45 -3.24
N GLU A 366 -7.99 13.31 -3.75
CA GLU A 366 -9.44 13.25 -3.50
C GLU A 366 -10.05 11.85 -3.75
N PRO A 367 -9.71 11.12 -4.83
CA PRO A 367 -10.27 9.80 -5.08
C PRO A 367 -9.85 8.72 -4.06
N LEU A 368 -8.79 8.96 -3.28
CA LEU A 368 -8.32 8.05 -2.25
C LEU A 368 -9.04 8.27 -0.91
N ILE A 369 -9.66 9.44 -0.73
CA ILE A 369 -10.34 9.82 0.51
C ILE A 369 -11.78 9.30 0.47
N THR A 370 -12.14 8.49 1.45
CA THR A 370 -13.51 7.99 1.65
C THR A 370 -14.50 9.12 1.95
N LYS A 371 -14.11 10.07 2.80
CA LYS A 371 -14.91 11.28 3.07
C LYS A 371 -14.02 12.42 3.52
N PHE A 372 -14.27 13.60 2.97
CA PHE A 372 -13.54 14.83 3.27
C PHE A 372 -14.46 15.86 3.95
N SER A 373 -13.91 16.61 4.92
CA SER A 373 -14.56 17.79 5.50
C SER A 373 -13.60 18.97 5.53
N LYS A 374 -14.11 20.17 5.23
CA LYS A 374 -13.39 21.41 5.58
C LYS A 374 -13.73 21.73 7.03
N PHE A 375 -12.75 21.62 7.91
CA PHE A 375 -12.89 21.85 9.34
C PHE A 375 -13.41 23.28 9.58
N LYS A 376 -14.58 23.39 10.21
CA LYS A 376 -15.17 24.66 10.59
C LYS A 376 -14.92 24.83 12.09
N LYS A 377 -14.42 26.02 12.47
CA LYS A 377 -14.13 26.39 13.85
C LYS A 377 -15.37 26.34 14.74
#